data_AF-A0A7U9SL85-F1
#
_entry.id   AF-A0A7U9SL85-F1
#
_cell.length_a   1.000
_cell.length_b   1.000
_cell.length_c   1.000
_cell.angle_alpha   90.00
_cell.angle_beta   90.00
_cell.angle_gamma   90.00
#
_symmetry.space_group_name_H-M   'P 1'
#
loop_
_entity.id
_entity.type
_entity.pdbx_description
1 polymer ?
#
loop_
_entity_poly.entity_id
_entity_poly.type
_entity_poly.pdbx_seq_one_letter_code
_entity_poly.pdbx_strand_id
1 'polypeptide(L)'
;MAKKIICESCGTVFPFEKAKDFTVCPVCNASFDDEENETSSIHDDELSFGDDIELSENDSFDEDKIDFWWYSIREPGEIWKGITFEDGNVSINCAKCGHFAGSAPYPIARTKDCLLIDPRFTIKCGHCGNELKNHIFSKRPADWVDPRKRDMWVKDYKNIPKCPICSSTKIHKISMTNKAASALVFGVLSAGHVSKTYKCDTCGAKF
;
A
#
# COMPACT_ATOMS: atom_id res chain seq x y z
N MET A 1 20.33 -10.22 -39.55
CA MET A 1 20.34 -10.65 -38.13
C MET A 1 19.00 -10.25 -37.53
N ALA A 2 18.21 -11.19 -37.00
CA ALA A 2 16.87 -10.89 -36.50
C ALA A 2 16.97 -10.06 -35.21
N LYS A 3 16.35 -8.86 -35.19
CA LYS A 3 16.27 -8.01 -34.01
C LYS A 3 15.46 -8.75 -32.93
N LYS A 4 15.92 -8.70 -31.68
CA LYS A 4 15.27 -9.35 -30.52
C LYS A 4 15.13 -8.34 -29.40
N ILE A 5 14.06 -8.46 -28.61
CA ILE A 5 13.81 -7.67 -27.41
C ILE A 5 14.00 -8.60 -26.21
N ILE A 6 14.71 -8.16 -25.18
CA ILE A 6 14.94 -8.94 -23.96
C ILE A 6 14.30 -8.18 -22.80
N CYS A 7 13.47 -8.85 -22.00
CA CYS A 7 12.96 -8.25 -20.77
C CYS A 7 14.05 -8.28 -19.70
N GLU A 8 14.41 -7.12 -19.14
CA GLU A 8 15.44 -7.03 -18.09
C GLU A 8 15.00 -7.63 -16.76
N SER A 9 13.69 -7.62 -16.47
CA SER A 9 13.14 -8.14 -15.22
C SER A 9 13.15 -9.67 -15.14
N CYS A 10 12.85 -10.37 -16.24
CA CYS A 10 12.72 -11.84 -16.25
C CYS A 10 13.62 -12.55 -17.27
N GLY A 11 14.45 -11.82 -18.01
CA GLY A 11 15.38 -12.36 -19.00
C GLY A 11 14.73 -12.99 -20.23
N THR A 12 13.40 -12.86 -20.39
CA THR A 12 12.69 -13.50 -21.51
C THR A 12 13.00 -12.78 -22.82
N VAL A 13 13.32 -13.55 -23.85
CA VAL A 13 13.69 -13.04 -25.17
C VAL A 13 12.51 -13.16 -26.14
N PHE A 14 12.13 -12.05 -26.76
CA PHE A 14 11.05 -11.96 -27.72
C PHE A 14 11.56 -11.63 -29.12
N PRO A 15 10.96 -12.20 -30.19
CA PRO A 15 11.18 -11.73 -31.55
C PRO A 15 10.67 -10.29 -31.71
N PHE A 16 11.51 -9.37 -32.23
CA PHE A 16 11.17 -7.94 -32.33
C PHE A 16 9.85 -7.67 -33.06
N GLU A 17 9.58 -8.35 -34.17
CA GLU A 17 8.35 -8.14 -34.95
C GLU A 17 7.06 -8.42 -34.17
N LYS A 18 7.11 -9.25 -33.13
CA LYS A 18 5.94 -9.62 -32.33
C LYS A 18 5.78 -8.77 -31.06
N ALA A 19 6.87 -8.17 -30.58
CA ALA A 19 6.92 -7.51 -29.29
C ALA A 19 7.25 -6.01 -29.38
N LYS A 20 7.46 -5.48 -30.60
CA LYS A 20 7.75 -4.05 -30.84
C LYS A 20 6.66 -3.09 -30.33
N ASP A 21 5.42 -3.56 -30.20
CA ASP A 21 4.27 -2.76 -29.78
C ASP A 21 3.84 -3.09 -28.32
N PHE A 22 4.63 -3.89 -27.59
CA PHE A 22 4.34 -4.22 -26.19
C PHE A 22 4.96 -3.19 -25.27
N THR A 23 4.12 -2.52 -24.48
CA THR A 23 4.56 -1.59 -23.42
C THR A 23 4.96 -2.31 -22.13
N VAL A 24 4.47 -3.54 -21.94
CA VAL A 24 4.76 -4.38 -20.77
C VAL A 24 5.07 -5.81 -21.18
N CYS A 25 5.94 -6.46 -20.41
CA CYS A 25 6.34 -7.85 -20.58
C CYS A 25 5.15 -8.78 -20.38
N PRO A 26 4.75 -9.58 -21.38
CA PRO A 26 3.63 -10.51 -21.22
C PRO A 26 3.91 -11.67 -20.27
N VAL A 27 5.16 -11.83 -19.79
CA VAL A 27 5.56 -12.92 -18.88
C VAL A 27 5.57 -12.46 -17.42
N CYS A 28 6.15 -11.29 -17.12
CA CYS A 28 6.27 -10.78 -15.75
C CYS A 28 5.57 -9.45 -15.50
N ASN A 29 4.97 -8.85 -16.53
CA ASN A 29 4.28 -7.56 -16.48
C ASN A 29 5.18 -6.35 -16.13
N ALA A 30 6.50 -6.48 -16.24
CA ALA A 30 7.44 -5.36 -16.14
C ALA A 30 7.36 -4.47 -17.41
N SER A 31 7.51 -3.15 -17.26
CA SER A 31 7.55 -2.23 -18.41
C SER A 31 8.74 -2.53 -19.34
N PHE A 32 8.55 -2.36 -20.65
CA PHE A 32 9.65 -2.38 -21.64
C PHE A 32 10.18 -0.98 -21.98
N ASP A 33 9.51 0.06 -21.48
CA ASP A 33 9.83 1.43 -21.85
C ASP A 33 11.07 1.93 -21.09
N ASP A 34 12.22 1.76 -21.72
CA ASP A 34 13.36 2.69 -21.64
C ASP A 34 13.40 3.44 -22.98
N GLU A 35 12.55 4.48 -23.15
CA GLU A 35 12.79 5.46 -24.22
C GLU A 35 13.70 6.57 -23.68
N GLU A 36 14.86 6.63 -24.29
CA GLU A 36 16.04 7.41 -23.97
C GLU A 36 15.82 8.93 -24.08
N ASN A 37 16.28 9.63 -23.05
CA ASN A 37 17.21 10.75 -23.22
C ASN A 37 16.67 12.04 -23.88
N GLU A 38 15.82 12.77 -23.15
CA GLU A 38 16.19 14.17 -22.89
C GLU A 38 17.43 14.13 -21.98
N THR A 39 18.59 14.24 -22.63
CA THR A 39 19.87 14.50 -22.00
C THR A 39 19.71 15.72 -21.10
N SER A 40 19.91 15.48 -19.80
CA SER A 40 20.48 16.42 -18.85
C SER A 40 19.98 17.85 -18.97
N SER A 41 18.78 18.08 -18.48
CA SER A 41 18.56 19.06 -17.44
C SER A 41 17.09 18.97 -17.03
N ILE A 42 16.75 18.03 -16.15
CA ILE A 42 15.96 18.52 -15.01
C ILE A 42 16.92 19.53 -14.43
N HIS A 43 16.62 20.79 -14.73
CA HIS A 43 17.30 21.92 -14.18
C HIS A 43 17.62 21.57 -12.73
N ASP A 44 18.86 21.80 -12.31
CA ASP A 44 19.10 22.28 -10.96
C ASP A 44 18.31 23.60 -10.81
N ASP A 45 16.98 23.57 -10.98
CA ASP A 45 16.06 24.39 -10.25
C ASP A 45 16.26 23.88 -8.84
N GLU A 46 17.34 24.35 -8.23
CA GLU A 46 17.71 24.13 -6.85
C GLU A 46 16.40 24.22 -6.08
N LEU A 47 15.89 23.06 -5.63
CA LEU A 47 14.62 23.00 -4.93
C LEU A 47 14.84 23.85 -3.68
N SER A 48 14.35 25.07 -3.76
CA SER A 48 14.62 26.10 -2.79
C SER A 48 13.29 26.70 -2.41
N PHE A 49 13.16 27.01 -1.12
CA PHE A 49 12.02 27.77 -0.64
C PHE A 49 12.23 29.29 -0.85
N GLY A 50 13.35 29.69 -1.45
CA GLY A 50 13.80 31.07 -1.65
C GLY A 50 15.03 31.39 -0.79
N ASP A 51 15.73 32.46 -1.15
CA ASP A 51 17.01 32.84 -0.54
C ASP A 51 16.92 33.27 0.94
N ASP A 52 15.70 33.59 1.41
CA ASP A 52 15.44 34.07 2.78
C ASP A 52 15.20 32.92 3.79
N ILE A 53 15.23 31.66 3.34
CA ILE A 53 14.90 30.50 4.18
C ILE A 53 16.14 29.64 4.40
N GLU A 54 16.65 29.66 5.63
CA GLU A 54 17.76 28.81 6.06
C GLU A 54 17.27 27.41 6.42
N LEU A 55 17.84 26.39 5.76
CA LEU A 55 17.61 24.98 6.06
C LEU A 55 18.55 24.50 7.18
N SER A 56 18.10 23.58 8.02
CA SER A 56 18.98 22.95 9.01
C SER A 56 19.90 21.90 8.36
N GLU A 57 20.99 21.54 9.03
CA GLU A 57 21.97 20.55 8.52
C GLU A 57 21.37 19.18 8.14
N ASN A 58 20.22 18.84 8.73
CA ASN A 58 19.53 17.58 8.47
C ASN A 58 18.41 17.68 7.45
N ASP A 59 18.06 18.89 7.01
CA ASP A 59 16.99 19.11 6.05
C ASP A 59 17.51 18.83 4.64
N SER A 60 16.83 17.94 3.93
CA SER A 60 17.26 17.49 2.62
C SER A 60 16.07 17.17 1.74
N PHE A 61 16.15 17.53 0.46
CA PHE A 61 15.16 17.15 -0.55
C PHE A 61 15.36 15.73 -1.09
N ASP A 62 16.43 15.03 -0.67
CA ASP A 62 16.72 13.67 -1.10
C ASP A 62 15.57 12.73 -0.70
N GLU A 63 15.00 12.03 -1.68
CA GLU A 63 13.85 11.15 -1.46
C GLU A 63 14.16 10.02 -0.46
N ASP A 64 15.40 9.54 -0.45
CA ASP A 64 15.88 8.50 0.48
C ASP A 64 15.96 8.97 1.94
N LYS A 65 15.93 10.29 2.18
CA LYS A 65 16.00 10.90 3.52
C LYS A 65 14.64 11.38 4.01
N ILE A 66 13.55 11.06 3.30
CA ILE A 66 12.21 11.42 3.74
C ILE A 66 11.79 10.53 4.91
N ASP A 67 11.55 11.14 6.07
CA ASP A 67 11.03 10.42 7.24
C ASP A 67 9.50 10.31 7.24
N PHE A 68 8.83 11.36 6.72
CA PHE A 68 7.38 11.50 6.71
C PHE A 68 6.90 12.18 5.42
N TRP A 69 5.79 11.68 4.89
CA TRP A 69 5.08 12.29 3.77
C TRP A 69 3.90 13.13 4.25
N TRP A 70 3.60 14.23 3.57
CA TRP A 70 2.34 14.95 3.74
C TRP A 70 1.30 14.53 2.69
N TYR A 71 0.01 14.63 3.03
CA TYR A 71 -1.05 14.30 2.07
C TYR A 71 -2.25 15.25 2.07
N SER A 72 -2.38 16.08 3.10
CA SER A 72 -3.38 17.15 3.14
C SER A 72 -2.91 18.27 4.04
N ILE A 73 -3.19 19.50 3.62
CA ILE A 73 -2.95 20.70 4.40
C ILE A 73 -4.32 21.24 4.80
N ARG A 74 -4.44 21.64 6.06
CA ARG A 74 -5.55 22.43 6.57
C ARG A 74 -5.06 23.86 6.72
N GLU A 75 -5.73 24.80 6.06
CA GLU A 75 -5.32 26.20 6.09
C GLU A 75 -5.69 26.85 7.44
N PRO A 76 -4.90 27.84 7.91
CA PRO A 76 -5.24 28.67 9.05
C PRO A 76 -6.63 29.31 8.90
N GLY A 77 -7.43 29.25 9.96
CA GLY A 77 -8.81 29.75 9.98
C GLY A 77 -9.85 28.85 9.31
N GLU A 78 -9.48 27.69 8.76
CA GLU A 78 -10.44 26.73 8.20
C GLU A 78 -11.38 26.20 9.29
N ILE A 79 -12.68 26.09 8.96
CA ILE A 79 -13.70 25.54 9.86
C ILE A 79 -14.08 24.14 9.40
N TRP A 80 -13.86 23.14 10.26
CA TRP A 80 -14.30 21.78 10.00
C TRP A 80 -15.18 21.28 11.14
N LYS A 81 -16.44 20.96 10.82
CA LYS A 81 -17.46 20.51 11.79
C LYS A 81 -17.63 21.43 13.00
N GLY A 82 -17.54 22.74 12.80
CA GLY A 82 -17.68 23.74 13.87
C GLY A 82 -16.44 23.94 14.73
N ILE A 83 -15.31 23.31 14.38
CA ILE A 83 -14.00 23.57 14.98
C ILE A 83 -13.22 24.47 14.02
N THR A 84 -12.75 25.62 14.51
CA THR A 84 -11.85 26.52 13.79
C THR A 84 -10.41 26.09 14.03
N PHE A 85 -9.65 25.95 12.95
CA PHE A 85 -8.23 25.60 13.00
C PHE A 85 -7.40 26.86 12.84
N GLU A 86 -7.20 27.60 13.93
CA GLU A 86 -6.56 28.93 13.92
C GLU A 86 -5.19 28.91 13.25
N ASP A 87 -4.34 27.94 13.59
CA ASP A 87 -2.97 27.85 13.06
C ASP A 87 -2.82 26.97 11.82
N GLY A 88 -3.88 26.26 11.40
CA GLY A 88 -3.78 25.23 10.37
C GLY A 88 -2.93 24.03 10.81
N ASN A 89 -2.78 23.03 9.93
CA ASN A 89 -1.86 21.90 10.14
C ASN A 89 -1.63 21.10 8.86
N VAL A 90 -0.69 20.16 8.91
CA VAL A 90 -0.38 19.23 7.83
C VAL A 90 -0.62 17.81 8.32
N SER A 91 -1.38 17.01 7.58
CA SER A 91 -1.56 15.59 7.91
C SER A 91 -0.46 14.73 7.28
N ILE A 92 0.11 13.82 8.07
CA ILE A 92 1.34 13.11 7.72
C ILE A 92 1.25 11.59 7.86
N ASN A 93 1.99 10.89 6.99
CA ASN A 93 2.24 9.46 7.03
C ASN A 93 3.73 9.19 7.25
N CYS A 94 4.06 8.13 7.98
CA CYS A 94 5.44 7.66 8.10
C CYS A 94 5.92 7.10 6.76
N ALA A 95 7.05 7.57 6.22
CA ALA A 95 7.60 7.07 4.96
C ALA A 95 8.06 5.61 5.08
N LYS A 96 8.63 5.24 6.23
CA LYS A 96 9.16 3.90 6.49
C LYS A 96 8.11 2.79 6.51
N CYS A 97 6.92 3.05 7.07
CA CYS A 97 5.91 2.00 7.25
C CYS A 97 4.53 2.35 6.68
N GLY A 98 4.35 3.56 6.14
CA GLY A 98 3.08 4.08 5.64
C GLY A 98 2.07 4.45 6.72
N HIS A 99 2.26 4.11 7.99
CA HIS A 99 1.24 4.33 9.01
C HIS A 99 0.92 5.82 9.21
N PHE A 100 -0.33 6.12 9.58
CA PHE A 100 -0.73 7.48 9.93
C PHE A 100 0.10 7.97 11.12
N ALA A 101 0.82 9.07 10.95
CA ALA A 101 1.72 9.59 11.97
C ALA A 101 1.11 10.74 12.78
N GLY A 102 -0.01 11.32 12.33
CA GLY A 102 -0.69 12.42 13.01
C GLY A 102 -0.72 13.68 12.16
N SER A 103 -0.61 14.82 12.83
CA SER A 103 -0.55 16.15 12.23
C SER A 103 0.72 16.87 12.65
N ALA A 104 1.41 17.47 11.69
CA ALA A 104 2.50 18.42 11.89
C ALA A 104 1.95 19.86 11.89
N PRO A 105 2.69 20.83 12.45
CA PRO A 105 2.29 22.24 12.38
C PRO A 105 2.21 22.72 10.92
N TYR A 106 1.56 23.85 10.73
CA TYR A 106 1.48 24.48 9.41
C TYR A 106 2.89 24.85 8.92
N PRO A 107 3.20 24.67 7.62
CA PRO A 107 4.57 24.78 7.12
C PRO A 107 5.07 26.23 7.17
N ILE A 108 6.35 26.40 7.45
CA ILE A 108 7.06 27.68 7.32
C ILE A 108 7.12 28.09 5.85
N ALA A 109 7.35 27.10 4.98
CA ALA A 109 7.43 27.30 3.54
C ALA A 109 6.87 26.10 2.78
N ARG A 110 6.33 26.36 1.58
CA ARG A 110 5.71 25.32 0.75
C ARG A 110 6.01 25.52 -0.72
N THR A 111 6.31 24.43 -1.39
CA THR A 111 6.23 24.30 -2.85
C THR A 111 5.01 23.43 -3.19
N LYS A 112 4.87 23.07 -4.47
CA LYS A 112 3.79 22.18 -4.93
C LYS A 112 3.86 20.80 -4.28
N ASP A 113 5.08 20.31 -4.05
CA ASP A 113 5.32 18.91 -3.65
C ASP A 113 6.13 18.78 -2.35
N CYS A 114 6.78 19.85 -1.85
CA CYS A 114 7.56 19.82 -0.61
C CYS A 114 7.08 20.88 0.38
N LEU A 115 7.15 20.55 1.66
CA LEU A 115 6.84 21.45 2.78
C LEU A 115 8.02 21.52 3.73
N LEU A 116 8.38 22.71 4.20
CA LEU A 116 9.31 22.92 5.30
C LEU A 116 8.53 23.12 6.59
N ILE A 117 8.76 22.25 7.56
CA ILE A 117 8.13 22.28 8.89
C ILE A 117 9.06 22.97 9.89
N ASP A 118 8.51 23.57 10.95
CA ASP A 118 9.32 24.18 12.02
C ASP A 118 10.35 23.17 12.57
N PRO A 119 11.67 23.50 12.57
CA PRO A 119 12.73 22.62 13.05
C PRO A 119 12.61 22.19 14.53
N ARG A 120 11.76 22.87 15.31
CA ARG A 120 11.45 22.50 16.69
C ARG A 120 10.41 21.39 16.78
N PHE A 121 9.71 21.10 15.69
CA PHE A 121 8.75 20.02 15.64
C PHE A 121 9.48 18.69 15.62
N THR A 122 9.17 17.83 16.59
CA THR A 122 9.70 16.48 16.64
C THR A 122 8.54 15.50 16.72
N ILE A 123 8.65 14.39 15.99
CA ILE A 123 7.66 13.33 16.04
C ILE A 123 8.31 11.96 15.89
N LYS A 124 7.72 10.98 16.55
CA LYS A 124 8.04 9.56 16.40
C LYS A 124 6.81 8.80 15.95
N CYS A 125 6.95 7.99 14.91
CA CYS A 125 5.89 7.11 14.44
C CYS A 125 5.52 6.10 15.53
N GLY A 126 4.28 6.16 16.04
CA GLY A 126 3.79 5.25 17.07
C GLY A 126 3.72 3.77 16.64
N HIS A 127 3.81 3.48 15.33
CA HIS A 127 3.75 2.12 14.81
C HIS A 127 5.13 1.45 14.68
N CYS A 128 6.08 2.07 13.97
CA CYS A 128 7.40 1.48 13.71
C CYS A 128 8.56 2.18 14.43
N GLY A 129 8.30 3.29 15.13
CA GLY A 129 9.31 4.05 15.87
C GLY A 129 10.21 4.93 15.00
N ASN A 130 9.90 5.15 13.71
CA ASN A 130 10.65 6.11 12.88
C ASN A 130 10.60 7.51 13.50
N GLU A 131 11.74 8.17 13.63
CA GLU A 131 11.84 9.50 14.22
C GLU A 131 12.08 10.53 13.12
N LEU A 132 11.52 11.72 13.31
CA LEU A 132 11.71 12.85 12.41
C LEU A 132 13.12 13.40 12.55
N LYS A 133 13.87 13.38 11.45
CA LYS A 133 15.21 13.97 11.34
C LYS A 133 15.25 15.05 10.26
N ASN A 134 14.51 14.84 9.18
CA ASN A 134 14.39 15.77 8.06
C ASN A 134 13.03 16.50 8.10
N HIS A 135 13.05 17.82 8.31
CA HIS A 135 11.83 18.64 8.42
C HIS A 135 11.24 19.02 7.05
N ILE A 136 11.86 18.56 5.96
CA ILE A 136 11.28 18.64 4.63
C ILE A 136 10.38 17.44 4.40
N PHE A 137 9.08 17.70 4.26
CA PHE A 137 8.09 16.68 3.94
C PHE A 137 7.77 16.74 2.46
N SER A 138 8.09 15.67 1.75
CA SER A 138 7.62 15.49 0.38
C SER A 138 6.18 14.98 0.37
N LYS A 139 5.49 15.27 -0.73
CA LYS A 139 4.12 14.85 -0.94
C LYS A 139 4.06 13.33 -1.01
N ARG A 140 3.00 12.79 -0.43
CA ARG A 140 2.77 11.35 -0.43
C ARG A 140 2.69 10.83 -1.87
N PRO A 141 3.46 9.78 -2.21
CA PRO A 141 3.43 9.17 -3.53
C PRO A 141 2.01 8.75 -3.94
N ALA A 142 1.71 8.85 -5.23
CA ALA A 142 0.39 8.52 -5.77
C ALA A 142 0.06 7.02 -5.68
N ASP A 143 1.09 6.18 -5.73
CA ASP A 143 1.03 4.72 -5.59
C ASP A 143 1.06 4.24 -4.13
N TRP A 144 1.03 5.17 -3.16
CA TRP A 144 1.02 4.82 -1.74
C TRP A 144 -0.18 3.93 -1.39
N VAL A 145 0.10 2.79 -0.77
CA VAL A 145 -0.91 1.83 -0.31
C VAL A 145 -1.06 1.91 1.20
N ASP A 146 -2.29 2.15 1.67
CA ASP A 146 -2.62 2.14 3.10
C ASP A 146 -2.26 0.79 3.74
N PRO A 147 -1.28 0.74 4.67
CA PRO A 147 -0.87 -0.50 5.32
C PRO A 147 -2.03 -1.18 6.06
N ARG A 148 -2.99 -0.41 6.57
CA ARG A 148 -4.17 -0.95 7.28
C ARG A 148 -5.05 -1.79 6.36
N LYS A 149 -5.12 -1.45 5.08
CA LYS A 149 -5.85 -2.26 4.09
C LYS A 149 -5.16 -3.61 3.90
N ARG A 150 -3.83 -3.63 3.75
CA ARG A 150 -3.06 -4.88 3.63
C ARG A 150 -3.32 -5.81 4.82
N ASP A 151 -3.27 -5.30 6.05
CA ASP A 151 -3.48 -6.11 7.24
C ASP A 151 -4.91 -6.65 7.36
N MET A 152 -5.90 -5.89 6.88
CA MET A 152 -7.30 -6.34 6.84
C MET A 152 -7.45 -7.56 5.92
N TRP A 153 -6.89 -7.53 4.70
CA TRP A 153 -6.89 -8.68 3.78
C TRP A 153 -6.18 -9.91 4.38
N VAL A 154 -5.08 -9.70 5.11
CA VAL A 154 -4.35 -10.79 5.78
C VAL A 154 -5.17 -11.42 6.90
N LYS A 155 -5.87 -10.61 7.71
CA LYS A 155 -6.76 -11.10 8.77
C LYS A 155 -7.95 -11.86 8.18
N ASP A 156 -8.59 -11.30 7.16
CA ASP A 156 -9.71 -11.96 6.50
C ASP A 156 -9.27 -13.29 5.88
N TYR A 157 -8.11 -13.34 5.21
CA TYR A 157 -7.56 -14.59 4.67
C TYR A 157 -7.29 -15.65 5.74
N LYS A 158 -6.84 -15.26 6.94
CA LYS A 158 -6.67 -16.18 8.08
C LYS A 158 -8.01 -16.69 8.62
N ASN A 159 -9.05 -15.87 8.55
CA ASN A 159 -10.40 -16.20 9.03
C ASN A 159 -11.26 -16.95 8.00
N ILE A 160 -10.79 -17.10 6.75
CA ILE A 160 -11.47 -17.94 5.76
C ILE A 160 -11.44 -19.40 6.25
N PRO A 161 -12.60 -20.06 6.42
CA PRO A 161 -12.64 -21.45 6.85
C PRO A 161 -11.97 -22.36 5.80
N LYS A 162 -11.11 -23.27 6.28
CA LYS A 162 -10.32 -24.17 5.44
C LYS A 162 -10.67 -25.61 5.74
N CYS A 163 -10.54 -26.48 4.74
CA CYS A 163 -10.64 -27.91 4.95
C CYS A 163 -9.49 -28.39 5.84
N PRO A 164 -9.75 -29.06 6.99
CA PRO A 164 -8.68 -29.54 7.88
C PRO A 164 -7.84 -30.68 7.28
N ILE A 165 -8.27 -31.25 6.15
CA ILE A 165 -7.58 -32.36 5.48
C ILE A 165 -6.64 -31.87 4.37
N CYS A 166 -7.06 -30.87 3.59
CA CYS A 166 -6.31 -30.43 2.40
C CYS A 166 -6.07 -28.92 2.33
N SER A 167 -6.47 -28.17 3.36
CA SER A 167 -6.33 -26.71 3.46
C SER A 167 -7.05 -25.89 2.37
N SER A 168 -7.85 -26.53 1.51
CA SER A 168 -8.65 -25.85 0.50
C SER A 168 -9.71 -24.94 1.14
N THR A 169 -9.89 -23.75 0.57
CA THR A 169 -10.95 -22.80 0.90
C THR A 169 -12.25 -23.08 0.13
N LYS A 170 -12.22 -24.01 -0.85
CA LYS A 170 -13.39 -24.44 -1.62
C LYS A 170 -14.23 -25.40 -0.80
N ILE A 171 -15.03 -24.82 0.10
CA ILE A 171 -15.94 -25.53 0.97
C ILE A 171 -17.35 -24.94 0.84
N HIS A 172 -18.37 -25.79 0.91
CA HIS A 172 -19.76 -25.34 0.95
C HIS A 172 -20.47 -25.94 2.17
N LYS A 173 -21.48 -25.22 2.65
CA LYS A 173 -22.32 -25.67 3.76
C LYS A 173 -23.25 -26.77 3.28
N ILE A 174 -23.30 -27.88 4.00
CA ILE A 174 -24.22 -28.99 3.70
C ILE A 174 -25.64 -28.53 4.07
N SER A 175 -26.59 -28.62 3.13
CA SER A 175 -27.98 -28.21 3.38
C SER A 175 -28.61 -29.00 4.53
N MET A 176 -29.49 -28.35 5.31
CA MET A 176 -30.23 -29.00 6.40
C MET A 176 -31.17 -30.10 5.89
N THR A 177 -31.62 -30.03 4.64
CA THR A 177 -32.48 -31.06 4.02
C THR A 177 -31.76 -32.41 3.89
N ASN A 178 -30.47 -32.40 3.56
CA ASN A 178 -29.66 -33.64 3.53
C ASN A 178 -29.43 -34.23 4.93
N LYS A 179 -29.41 -33.40 5.97
CA LYS A 179 -29.26 -33.83 7.37
C LYS A 179 -30.52 -34.51 7.89
N ALA A 180 -31.70 -33.95 7.61
CA ALA A 180 -32.98 -34.50 8.02
C ALA A 180 -33.25 -35.88 7.38
N ALA A 181 -32.92 -36.04 6.10
CA ALA A 181 -33.03 -37.34 5.41
C ALA A 181 -32.12 -38.41 6.04
N SER A 182 -30.91 -38.04 6.46
CA SER A 182 -29.97 -38.99 7.09
C SER A 182 -30.42 -39.38 8.52
N ALA A 183 -30.98 -38.44 9.29
CA ALA A 183 -31.51 -38.70 10.63
C ALA A 183 -32.76 -39.60 10.61
N LEU A 184 -33.62 -39.46 9.59
CA LEU A 184 -34.81 -40.28 9.40
C LEU A 184 -34.48 -41.74 9.01
N VAL A 185 -33.39 -41.96 8.26
CA VAL A 185 -33.03 -43.30 7.77
C VAL A 185 -32.21 -44.11 8.78
N PHE A 186 -31.37 -43.47 9.61
CA PHE A 186 -30.42 -44.17 10.49
C PHE A 186 -30.66 -43.97 12.01
N GLY A 187 -31.70 -43.24 12.43
CA GLY A 187 -32.03 -43.07 13.85
C GLY A 187 -30.91 -42.45 14.70
N VAL A 188 -30.82 -42.80 15.98
CA VAL A 188 -29.83 -42.25 16.95
C VAL A 188 -28.36 -42.51 16.54
N LEU A 189 -28.11 -43.50 15.67
CA LEU A 189 -26.77 -43.80 15.13
C LEU A 189 -26.28 -42.76 14.11
N SER A 190 -27.15 -41.85 13.67
CA SER A 190 -26.81 -40.76 12.73
C SER A 190 -26.00 -39.63 13.36
N ALA A 191 -25.88 -39.58 14.69
CA ALA A 191 -25.31 -38.43 15.42
C ALA A 191 -23.89 -38.04 14.95
N GLY A 192 -23.05 -39.01 14.55
CA GLY A 192 -21.70 -38.77 14.05
C GLY A 192 -21.62 -38.21 12.62
N HIS A 193 -22.63 -38.48 11.78
CA HIS A 193 -22.71 -38.00 10.39
C HIS A 193 -23.55 -36.73 10.22
N VAL A 194 -24.47 -36.47 11.15
CA VAL A 194 -25.38 -35.31 11.14
C VAL A 194 -24.73 -34.03 11.70
N SER A 195 -23.67 -34.16 12.51
CA SER A 195 -22.93 -33.02 13.09
C SER A 195 -22.10 -32.23 12.06
N LYS A 196 -21.62 -32.89 11.00
CA LYS A 196 -20.76 -32.27 9.98
C LYS A 196 -21.52 -31.19 9.21
N THR A 197 -20.94 -30.01 9.10
CA THR A 197 -21.65 -28.80 8.63
C THR A 197 -21.16 -28.34 7.25
N TYR A 198 -19.95 -28.72 6.88
CA TYR A 198 -19.30 -28.34 5.63
C TYR A 198 -18.79 -29.56 4.85
N LYS A 199 -18.71 -29.41 3.54
CA LYS A 199 -18.06 -30.35 2.63
C LYS A 199 -16.99 -29.62 1.82
N CYS A 200 -15.82 -30.23 1.70
CA CYS A 200 -14.77 -29.76 0.81
C CYS A 200 -15.02 -30.23 -0.63
N ASP A 201 -14.98 -29.33 -1.59
CA ASP A 201 -15.15 -29.63 -3.01
C ASP A 201 -13.86 -30.13 -3.67
N THR A 202 -12.71 -29.94 -3.01
CA THR A 202 -11.42 -30.39 -3.52
C THR A 202 -11.13 -31.84 -3.15
N CYS A 203 -11.30 -32.23 -1.88
CA CYS A 203 -11.00 -33.60 -1.42
C CYS A 203 -12.25 -34.42 -1.03
N GLY A 204 -13.45 -33.82 -1.06
CA GLY A 204 -14.70 -34.51 -0.73
C GLY A 204 -14.96 -34.71 0.78
N ALA A 205 -13.99 -34.39 1.64
CA ALA A 205 -14.13 -34.56 3.09
C ALA A 205 -15.27 -33.71 3.67
N LYS A 206 -16.05 -34.31 4.59
CA LYS A 206 -17.13 -33.64 5.34
C LYS A 206 -16.67 -33.40 6.78
N PHE A 207 -16.88 -32.20 7.32
CA PHE A 207 -16.48 -31.81 8.68
C PHE A 207 -17.43 -30.77 9.29
#